data_AF-A0A8J5R5M9-F1
#
_entry.id   AF-A0A8J5R5M9-F1
#
_cell.length_a   1.000
_cell.length_b   1.000
_cell.length_c   1.000
_cell.angle_alpha   90.00
_cell.angle_beta   90.00
_cell.angle_gamma   90.00
#
_symmetry.space_group_name_H-M   'P 1'
#
loop_
_entity.id
_entity.type
_entity.pdbx_description
1 polymer ?
#
loop_
_entity_poly.entity_id
_entity_poly.type
_entity_poly.pdbx_seq_one_letter_code
_entity_poly.pdbx_strand_id
1 'polypeptide(L)'
;MPPKASKKDAGPVERPILGRFSSHLKIGIVGLPNVGKSTFFNIVTKLAIPAENFPFCTIEPNEARVYVPDERFDWLCQLYKPKSEVSAYLEINDIAGLVRGAHAGEGLGNAFLSHIRAVDGIFHVLRAFEDKEITHIDDTVDPVRDLETIGEELRLKDIEFMKNKLEDLEKSMKRSNDKQLKIEHELCEKLIAHLESGKDVRFGDWKIADIEILNTFQLLTAKPVVYLVNMSEKDYQRKKNKFLPKIHAWYCFSNTTLHVQSLSLMPMEDYSHPLILYCYVSLIFKMNHVSINWPNGVLCSFLRFNAFFC
;
A
#
# COMPACT_ATOMS: atom_id res chain seq x y z
N MET A 1 12.89 -55.70 2.79
CA MET A 1 13.01 -54.30 2.33
C MET A 1 11.81 -53.54 2.86
N PRO A 2 11.97 -52.50 3.69
CA PRO A 2 10.84 -51.65 4.05
C PRO A 2 10.38 -50.87 2.81
N PRO A 3 9.07 -50.63 2.63
CA PRO A 3 8.54 -49.99 1.45
C PRO A 3 8.98 -48.52 1.40
N LYS A 4 9.39 -48.07 0.20
CA LYS A 4 9.77 -46.69 -0.08
C LYS A 4 8.61 -45.75 0.29
N ALA A 5 8.87 -44.80 1.16
CA ALA A 5 7.94 -43.72 1.46
C ALA A 5 7.55 -43.01 0.16
N SER A 6 6.26 -43.08 -0.17
CA SER A 6 5.64 -42.27 -1.21
C SER A 6 5.91 -40.80 -0.92
N LYS A 7 6.48 -40.09 -1.89
CA LYS A 7 6.60 -38.62 -1.88
C LYS A 7 5.23 -38.05 -1.53
N LYS A 8 5.12 -37.44 -0.34
CA LYS A 8 3.97 -36.58 -0.02
C LYS A 8 4.02 -35.44 -1.04
N ASP A 9 2.94 -35.29 -1.80
CA ASP A 9 2.71 -34.13 -2.64
C ASP A 9 2.91 -32.88 -1.78
N ALA A 10 3.99 -32.16 -2.05
CA ALA A 10 4.18 -30.83 -1.49
C ALA A 10 3.06 -29.98 -2.09
N GLY A 11 2.16 -29.49 -1.24
CA GLY A 11 1.18 -28.47 -1.62
C GLY A 11 1.88 -27.29 -2.31
N PRO A 12 1.14 -26.42 -3.02
CA PRO A 12 1.75 -25.28 -3.70
C PRO A 12 2.62 -24.52 -2.70
N VAL A 13 3.93 -24.46 -2.97
CA VAL A 13 4.90 -23.77 -2.13
C VAL A 13 4.46 -22.32 -2.07
N GLU A 14 3.90 -21.91 -0.93
CA GLU A 14 3.48 -20.54 -0.71
C GLU A 14 4.72 -19.66 -0.86
N ARG A 15 4.64 -18.68 -1.78
CA ARG A 15 5.74 -17.73 -1.97
C ARG A 15 5.81 -16.87 -0.71
N PRO A 16 6.98 -16.72 -0.07
CA PRO A 16 7.11 -15.84 1.08
C PRO A 16 6.74 -14.42 0.67
N ILE A 17 6.08 -13.70 1.57
CA ILE A 17 5.56 -12.36 1.32
C ILE A 17 6.68 -11.34 1.52
N LEU A 18 6.74 -10.33 0.65
CA LEU A 18 7.58 -9.15 0.87
C LEU A 18 6.97 -8.28 1.97
N GLY A 19 7.67 -8.10 3.08
CA GLY A 19 7.18 -7.35 4.21
C GLY A 19 7.98 -7.55 5.50
N ARG A 20 7.67 -6.75 6.50
CA ARG A 20 8.23 -6.89 7.85
C ARG A 20 7.58 -8.08 8.56
N PHE A 21 8.38 -8.89 9.24
CA PHE A 21 7.88 -9.93 10.15
C PHE A 21 7.43 -9.30 11.48
N SER A 22 6.22 -8.73 11.50
CA SER A 22 5.59 -8.11 12.66
C SER A 22 4.06 -8.22 12.56
N SER A 23 3.38 -8.36 13.70
CA SER A 23 1.92 -8.25 13.79
C SER A 23 1.44 -6.79 13.92
N HIS A 24 2.33 -5.88 14.31
CA HIS A 24 2.06 -4.45 14.41
C HIS A 24 2.50 -3.77 13.13
N LEU A 25 1.61 -3.77 12.14
CA LEU A 25 1.86 -3.15 10.84
C LEU A 25 1.15 -1.80 10.75
N LYS A 26 1.80 -0.84 10.08
CA LYS A 26 1.27 0.52 9.89
C LYS A 26 1.13 0.86 8.40
N ILE A 27 0.17 1.71 8.06
CA ILE A 27 0.04 2.27 6.71
C ILE A 27 0.25 3.78 6.74
N GLY A 28 1.09 4.31 5.84
CA GLY A 28 1.39 5.73 5.76
C GLY A 28 0.61 6.44 4.66
N ILE A 29 0.12 7.65 4.91
CA ILE A 29 -0.53 8.50 3.90
C ILE A 29 0.55 9.31 3.17
N VAL A 30 0.65 9.13 1.86
CA VAL A 30 1.66 9.75 0.98
C VAL A 30 0.97 10.47 -0.17
N GLY A 31 1.58 11.56 -0.65
CA GLY A 31 1.09 12.34 -1.78
C GLY A 31 1.64 13.76 -1.74
N LEU A 32 1.53 14.47 -2.86
CA LEU A 32 1.99 15.86 -2.96
C LEU A 32 1.21 16.78 -1.99
N PRO A 33 1.75 17.97 -1.68
CA PRO A 33 1.00 19.04 -1.03
C PRO A 33 -0.34 19.32 -1.72
N ASN A 34 -1.34 19.75 -0.93
CA ASN A 34 -2.67 20.17 -1.42
C ASN A 34 -3.53 19.11 -2.16
N VAL A 35 -3.16 17.82 -2.11
CA VAL A 35 -3.99 16.74 -2.68
C VAL A 35 -5.15 16.29 -1.77
N GLY A 36 -5.20 16.79 -0.53
CA GLY A 36 -6.22 16.44 0.46
C GLY A 36 -5.80 15.40 1.52
N LYS A 37 -4.50 15.15 1.70
CA LYS A 37 -3.98 14.21 2.73
C LYS A 37 -4.48 14.54 4.14
N SER A 38 -4.26 15.76 4.61
CA SER A 38 -4.65 16.17 5.96
C SER A 38 -6.18 16.15 6.15
N THR A 39 -6.95 16.44 5.10
CA THR A 39 -8.41 16.29 5.12
C THR A 39 -8.82 14.83 5.30
N PHE A 40 -8.19 13.93 4.56
CA PHE A 40 -8.41 12.48 4.69
C PHE A 40 -8.02 11.99 6.09
N PHE A 41 -6.84 12.38 6.59
CA PHE A 41 -6.41 12.04 7.94
C PHE A 41 -7.36 12.57 9.00
N ASN A 42 -7.84 13.81 8.89
CA ASN A 42 -8.83 14.38 9.81
C ASN A 42 -10.15 13.58 9.84
N ILE A 43 -10.57 13.00 8.71
CA ILE A 43 -11.74 12.11 8.65
C ILE A 43 -11.43 10.81 9.39
N VAL A 44 -10.26 10.22 9.15
CA VAL A 44 -9.79 9.00 9.83
C VAL A 44 -9.69 9.21 11.34
N THR A 45 -9.10 10.32 11.80
CA THR A 45 -8.93 10.64 13.22
C THR A 45 -10.26 10.85 13.93
N LYS A 46 -11.30 11.35 13.25
CA LYS A 46 -12.66 11.43 13.82
C LYS A 46 -13.30 10.06 14.04
N LEU A 47 -12.89 9.06 13.27
CA LEU A 47 -13.32 7.67 13.40
C LEU A 47 -12.35 6.85 14.28
N ALA A 48 -11.29 7.49 14.79
CA ALA A 48 -10.23 6.79 15.49
C ALA A 48 -10.64 6.42 16.91
N ILE A 49 -10.04 5.34 17.39
CA ILE A 49 -10.21 4.80 18.72
C ILE A 49 -9.52 5.77 19.71
N PRO A 50 -10.19 6.16 20.82
CA PRO A 50 -9.56 6.95 21.86
C PRO A 50 -8.28 6.28 22.37
N ALA A 51 -7.23 7.07 22.58
CA ALA A 51 -5.92 6.58 23.01
C ALA A 51 -5.96 5.81 24.34
N GLU A 52 -6.95 6.11 25.19
CA GLU A 52 -7.19 5.46 26.48
C GLU A 52 -7.40 3.94 26.37
N ASN A 53 -7.88 3.44 25.22
CA ASN A 53 -8.12 2.01 25.00
C ASN A 53 -6.83 1.20 24.78
N PHE A 54 -5.67 1.87 24.63
CA PHE A 54 -4.36 1.22 24.41
C PHE A 54 -3.30 1.78 25.36
N PRO A 55 -3.28 1.35 26.64
CA PRO A 55 -2.42 1.92 27.68
C PRO A 55 -0.91 1.71 27.46
N PHE A 56 -0.53 0.89 26.49
CA PHE A 56 0.86 0.55 26.17
C PHE A 56 1.38 1.23 24.89
N CYS A 57 0.55 1.99 24.18
CA CYS A 57 0.93 2.62 22.92
C CYS A 57 0.88 4.14 23.02
N THR A 58 2.03 4.79 22.80
CA THR A 58 2.06 6.23 22.56
C THR A 58 1.42 6.50 21.21
N ILE A 59 0.30 7.22 21.18
CA ILE A 59 -0.31 7.70 19.94
C ILE A 59 0.23 9.11 19.69
N GLU A 60 1.07 9.24 18.67
CA GLU A 60 1.57 10.53 18.21
C GLU A 60 0.45 11.31 17.47
N PRO A 61 0.49 12.66 17.41
CA PRO A 61 -0.58 13.46 16.80
C PRO A 61 -0.83 13.18 15.32
N ASN A 62 0.11 12.51 14.65
CA ASN A 62 0.07 12.07 13.26
C ASN A 62 -0.24 10.57 13.11
N GLU A 63 -0.64 9.88 14.18
CA GLU A 63 -1.05 8.47 14.16
C GLU A 63 -2.53 8.34 14.53
N ALA A 64 -3.26 7.47 13.83
CA ALA A 64 -4.66 7.18 14.08
C ALA A 64 -4.92 5.67 13.98
N ARG A 65 -5.71 5.13 14.89
CA ARG A 65 -6.16 3.72 14.86
C ARG A 65 -7.65 3.67 14.58
N VAL A 66 -8.04 2.99 13.50
CA VAL A 66 -9.45 2.84 13.10
C VAL A 66 -9.86 1.38 13.11
N TYR A 67 -11.08 1.08 13.55
CA TYR A 67 -11.62 -0.27 13.49
C TYR A 67 -11.84 -0.71 12.03
N VAL A 68 -11.58 -1.99 11.76
CA VAL A 68 -11.85 -2.61 10.47
C VAL A 68 -13.30 -3.13 10.47
N PRO A 69 -14.18 -2.58 9.62
CA PRO A 69 -15.54 -3.09 9.48
C PRO A 69 -15.52 -4.48 8.82
N ASP A 70 -16.18 -5.46 9.43
CA ASP A 70 -16.25 -6.84 8.93
C ASP A 70 -17.62 -7.45 9.23
N GLU A 71 -18.41 -7.70 8.18
CA GLU A 71 -19.75 -8.30 8.30
C GLU A 71 -19.74 -9.66 9.00
N ARG A 72 -18.63 -10.41 8.92
CA ARG A 72 -18.48 -11.71 9.59
C ARG A 72 -18.34 -11.53 11.10
N PHE A 73 -17.61 -10.50 11.52
CA PHE A 73 -17.48 -10.15 12.93
C PHE A 73 -18.84 -9.73 13.48
N ASP A 74 -19.56 -8.86 12.77
CA ASP A 74 -20.90 -8.41 13.17
C ASP A 74 -21.89 -9.58 13.28
N TRP A 75 -21.83 -10.52 12.33
CA TRP A 75 -22.65 -11.73 12.37
C TRP A 75 -22.33 -12.61 13.58
N LEU A 76 -21.05 -12.80 13.92
CA LEU A 76 -20.63 -13.55 15.11
C LEU A 76 -21.08 -12.86 16.40
N CYS A 77 -20.95 -11.54 16.50
CA CYS A 77 -21.44 -10.76 17.64
C CYS A 77 -22.95 -10.90 17.82
N GLN A 78 -23.72 -10.84 16.73
CA GLN A 78 -25.18 -11.05 16.78
C GLN A 78 -25.57 -12.46 17.20
N LEU A 79 -24.84 -13.48 16.74
CA LEU A 79 -25.12 -14.88 17.04
C LEU A 79 -24.83 -15.23 18.50
N TYR A 80 -23.64 -14.84 19.00
CA TYR A 80 -23.17 -15.24 20.31
C TYR A 80 -23.47 -14.24 21.43
N LYS A 81 -23.76 -12.97 21.08
CA LYS A 81 -24.01 -11.86 22.03
C LYS A 81 -22.99 -11.82 23.17
N PRO A 82 -21.68 -11.74 22.85
CA PRO A 82 -20.64 -11.80 23.86
C PRO A 82 -20.68 -10.57 24.78
N LYS A 83 -20.06 -10.69 25.96
CA LYS A 83 -19.95 -9.55 26.90
C LYS A 83 -18.99 -8.46 26.43
N SER A 84 -18.09 -8.79 25.51
CA SER A 84 -17.07 -7.90 24.97
C SER A 84 -16.89 -8.19 23.48
N GLU A 85 -16.89 -7.13 22.69
CA GLU A 85 -16.72 -7.14 21.24
C GLU A 85 -15.45 -6.36 20.92
N VAL A 86 -14.46 -7.02 20.32
CA VAL A 86 -13.16 -6.41 19.99
C VAL A 86 -12.88 -6.63 18.52
N SER A 87 -13.03 -5.58 17.72
CA SER A 87 -12.70 -5.59 16.29
C SER A 87 -11.20 -5.44 16.07
N ALA A 88 -10.71 -5.92 14.92
CA ALA A 88 -9.37 -5.59 14.46
C ALA A 88 -9.25 -4.09 14.17
N TYR A 89 -8.02 -3.56 14.22
CA TYR A 89 -7.75 -2.15 13.92
C TYR A 89 -6.66 -2.03 12.85
N LEU A 90 -6.71 -0.92 12.11
CA LEU A 90 -5.67 -0.47 11.18
C LEU A 90 -5.02 0.78 11.76
N GLU A 91 -3.69 0.77 11.83
CA GLU A 91 -2.90 1.94 12.26
C GLU A 91 -2.44 2.75 11.04
N ILE A 92 -2.85 4.01 11.00
CA ILE A 92 -2.66 4.94 9.89
C ILE A 92 -1.80 6.11 10.36
N ASN A 93 -0.70 6.38 9.64
CA ASN A 93 0.21 7.48 9.93
C ASN A 93 0.08 8.55 8.83
N ASP A 94 -0.17 9.81 9.19
CA ASP A 94 -0.04 10.93 8.26
C ASP A 94 1.45 11.24 8.07
N ILE A 95 1.90 11.18 6.82
CA ILE A 95 3.27 11.53 6.47
C ILE A 95 3.22 12.90 5.77
N ALA A 96 4.10 13.81 6.19
CA ALA A 96 4.18 15.18 5.70
C ALA A 96 4.17 15.27 4.16
N GLY A 97 3.82 16.39 3.54
CA GLY A 97 3.82 16.48 2.08
C GLY A 97 5.23 16.28 1.48
N LEU A 98 5.33 15.40 0.47
CA LEU A 98 6.55 15.25 -0.33
C LEU A 98 6.71 16.48 -1.24
N VAL A 99 7.85 17.16 -1.14
CA VAL A 99 8.26 18.22 -2.06
C VAL A 99 9.27 17.63 -3.03
N ARG A 100 9.18 18.04 -4.30
CA ARG A 100 10.10 17.61 -5.36
C ARG A 100 11.55 17.76 -4.94
N GLY A 101 12.37 16.78 -5.27
CA GLY A 101 13.80 16.78 -4.97
C GLY A 101 14.15 16.23 -3.58
N ALA A 102 13.22 15.55 -2.90
CA ALA A 102 13.48 14.92 -1.60
C ALA A 102 14.66 13.93 -1.61
N HIS A 103 14.99 13.38 -2.79
CA HIS A 103 16.13 12.49 -2.95
C HIS A 103 17.49 13.21 -2.88
N ALA A 104 17.58 14.51 -3.20
CA ALA A 104 18.84 15.25 -3.29
C ALA A 104 19.40 15.68 -1.92
N GLY A 105 18.69 15.41 -0.82
CA GLY A 105 19.22 15.56 0.54
C GLY A 105 19.18 16.97 1.15
N GLU A 106 18.69 17.98 0.42
CA GLU A 106 18.48 19.31 0.96
C GLU A 106 17.07 19.43 1.61
N GLY A 107 17.01 19.48 2.95
CA GLY A 107 15.80 19.89 3.69
C GLY A 107 14.80 18.80 4.13
N LEU A 108 13.50 19.16 4.18
CA LEU A 108 12.38 18.36 4.74
C LEU A 108 12.19 16.97 4.12
N GLY A 109 12.73 16.72 2.93
CA GLY A 109 12.53 15.47 2.18
C GLY A 109 13.14 14.23 2.84
N ASN A 110 14.27 14.34 3.55
CA ASN A 110 14.87 13.20 4.24
C ASN A 110 14.05 12.74 5.45
N ALA A 111 13.43 13.68 6.18
CA ALA A 111 12.52 13.36 7.28
C ALA A 111 11.24 12.65 6.76
N PHE A 112 10.73 13.07 5.61
CA PHE A 112 9.60 12.39 4.95
C PHE A 112 9.91 10.92 4.65
N LEU A 113 11.08 10.64 4.08
CA LEU A 113 11.48 9.29 3.69
C LEU A 113 11.74 8.38 4.90
N SER A 114 12.27 8.92 6.01
CA SER A 114 12.43 8.15 7.25
C SER A 114 11.08 7.73 7.83
N HIS A 115 10.06 8.60 7.76
CA HIS A 115 8.70 8.26 8.17
C HIS A 115 8.07 7.19 7.26
N ILE A 116 8.32 7.21 5.94
CA ILE A 116 7.86 6.11 5.06
C ILE A 116 8.56 4.80 5.40
N ARG A 117 9.84 4.82 5.77
CA ARG A 117 10.55 3.58 6.18
C ARG A 117 9.92 2.94 7.42
N ALA A 118 9.32 3.73 8.30
CA ALA A 118 8.69 3.25 9.53
C ALA A 118 7.38 2.47 9.26
N VAL A 119 6.63 2.82 8.22
CA VAL A 119 5.36 2.16 7.85
C VAL A 119 5.58 0.95 6.94
N ASP A 120 4.60 0.08 6.83
CA ASP A 120 4.67 -1.18 6.09
C ASP A 120 3.88 -1.14 4.77
N GLY A 121 2.93 -0.22 4.65
CA GLY A 121 2.17 0.05 3.41
C GLY A 121 1.97 1.55 3.18
N ILE A 122 1.45 1.90 2.00
CA ILE A 122 1.25 3.29 1.59
C ILE A 122 -0.17 3.51 1.07
N PHE A 123 -0.88 4.49 1.62
CA PHE A 123 -2.02 5.14 0.99
C PHE A 123 -1.52 6.30 0.14
N HIS A 124 -1.51 6.15 -1.17
CA HIS A 124 -1.08 7.19 -2.08
C HIS A 124 -2.27 8.04 -2.53
N VAL A 125 -2.38 9.24 -1.99
CA VAL A 125 -3.43 10.21 -2.32
C VAL A 125 -3.07 10.98 -3.59
N LEU A 126 -3.99 10.99 -4.54
CA LEU A 126 -3.87 11.68 -5.84
C LEU A 126 -4.94 12.76 -5.96
N ARG A 127 -4.59 13.90 -6.56
CA ARG A 127 -5.55 14.96 -6.87
C ARG A 127 -6.18 14.72 -8.24
N ALA A 128 -7.48 14.49 -8.26
CA ALA A 128 -8.29 14.35 -9.47
C ALA A 128 -9.46 15.35 -9.51
N PHE A 129 -9.26 16.53 -8.90
CA PHE A 129 -10.20 17.65 -8.99
C PHE A 129 -9.44 18.95 -9.32
N GLU A 130 -10.10 19.81 -10.08
CA GLU A 130 -9.63 21.17 -10.32
C GLU A 130 -10.36 22.12 -9.38
N ASP A 131 -9.59 22.98 -8.75
CA ASP A 131 -10.11 24.07 -7.93
C ASP A 131 -9.20 25.28 -8.16
N LYS A 132 -9.82 26.44 -8.42
CA LYS A 132 -9.11 27.69 -8.69
C LYS A 132 -8.48 28.29 -7.44
N GLU A 133 -8.97 27.92 -6.26
CA GLU A 133 -8.44 28.42 -4.98
C GLU A 133 -7.25 27.61 -4.46
N ILE A 134 -7.01 26.42 -5.03
CA ILE A 134 -5.97 25.49 -4.56
C ILE A 134 -4.85 25.40 -5.60
N THR A 135 -3.74 26.08 -5.31
CA THR A 135 -2.54 26.04 -6.15
C THR A 135 -1.90 24.66 -6.16
N HIS A 136 -1.54 24.20 -7.37
CA HIS A 136 -0.71 23.02 -7.57
C HIS A 136 0.76 23.46 -7.62
N ILE A 137 1.69 22.59 -7.23
CA ILE A 137 3.14 22.90 -7.25
C ILE A 137 3.62 23.23 -8.68
N ASP A 138 3.00 22.62 -9.69
CA ASP A 138 3.34 22.80 -11.11
C ASP A 138 2.31 23.61 -11.90
N ASP A 139 1.50 24.44 -11.24
CA ASP A 139 0.44 25.28 -11.83
C ASP A 139 -0.72 24.53 -12.53
N THR A 140 -0.52 23.24 -12.86
CA THR A 140 -1.44 22.37 -13.60
C THR A 140 -1.67 21.07 -12.83
N VAL A 141 -2.93 20.60 -12.80
CA VAL A 141 -3.31 19.35 -12.15
C VAL A 141 -3.09 18.19 -13.11
N ASP A 142 -2.13 17.32 -12.81
CA ASP A 142 -1.79 16.15 -13.62
C ASP A 142 -1.43 14.95 -12.73
N PRO A 143 -2.40 14.13 -12.32
CA PRO A 143 -2.16 13.04 -11.37
C PRO A 143 -1.24 11.93 -11.92
N VAL A 144 -1.07 11.82 -13.23
CA VAL A 144 -0.14 10.84 -13.83
C VAL A 144 1.30 11.31 -13.64
N ARG A 145 1.57 12.60 -13.84
CA ARG A 145 2.88 13.19 -13.53
C ARG A 145 3.22 13.08 -12.04
N ASP A 146 2.23 13.30 -11.18
CA ASP A 146 2.42 13.20 -9.73
C ASP A 146 2.82 11.78 -9.30
N LEU A 147 2.17 10.77 -9.91
CA LEU A 147 2.50 9.36 -9.72
C LEU A 147 3.94 9.03 -10.13
N GLU A 148 4.35 9.52 -11.30
CA GLU A 148 5.71 9.31 -11.82
C GLU A 148 6.74 10.00 -10.94
N THR A 149 6.49 11.25 -10.54
CA THR A 149 7.37 12.03 -9.67
C THR A 149 7.64 11.29 -8.35
N ILE A 150 6.58 10.83 -7.66
CA ILE A 150 6.73 10.13 -6.38
C ILE A 150 7.40 8.77 -6.59
N GLY A 151 7.01 8.01 -7.62
CA GLY A 151 7.61 6.72 -7.93
C GLY A 151 9.12 6.82 -8.22
N GLU A 152 9.53 7.80 -9.00
CA GLU A 152 10.94 8.07 -9.30
C GLU A 152 11.73 8.44 -8.04
N GLU A 153 11.19 9.31 -7.19
CA GLU A 153 11.87 9.71 -5.95
C GLU A 153 12.06 8.53 -4.97
N LEU A 154 11.06 7.66 -4.84
CA LEU A 154 11.17 6.45 -4.02
C LEU A 154 12.22 5.49 -4.59
N ARG A 155 12.26 5.30 -5.93
CA ARG A 155 13.26 4.45 -6.59
C ARG A 155 14.67 5.01 -6.44
N LEU A 156 14.88 6.31 -6.66
CA LEU A 156 16.19 6.95 -6.52
C LEU A 156 16.76 6.76 -5.10
N LYS A 157 15.91 6.84 -4.09
CA LYS A 157 16.32 6.61 -2.69
C LYS A 157 16.61 5.16 -2.37
N ASP A 158 15.87 4.21 -2.94
CA ASP A 158 16.22 2.81 -2.82
C ASP A 158 17.54 2.50 -3.55
N ILE A 159 17.80 3.10 -4.72
CA ILE A 159 19.09 2.96 -5.44
C ILE A 159 20.25 3.48 -4.59
N GLU A 160 20.12 4.67 -4.00
CA GLU A 160 21.13 5.26 -3.11
C GLU A 160 21.41 4.33 -1.92
N PHE A 161 20.36 3.83 -1.26
CA PHE A 161 20.48 2.90 -0.15
C PHE A 161 21.18 1.60 -0.54
N MET A 162 20.82 1.02 -1.70
CA MET A 162 21.42 -0.21 -2.19
C MET A 162 22.87 -0.03 -2.62
N LYS A 163 23.24 1.12 -3.20
CA LYS A 163 24.64 1.45 -3.55
C LYS A 163 25.51 1.55 -2.30
N ASN A 164 25.05 2.24 -1.26
CA ASN A 164 25.76 2.31 0.03
C ASN A 164 25.92 0.90 0.65
N LYS A 165 24.86 0.08 0.59
CA LYS A 165 24.90 -1.29 1.11
C LYS A 165 25.86 -2.18 0.32
N LEU A 166 25.92 -2.04 -1.00
CA LEU A 166 26.85 -2.74 -1.89
C LEU A 166 28.30 -2.44 -1.49
N GLU A 167 28.66 -1.17 -1.30
CA GLU A 167 30.01 -0.77 -0.88
C GLU A 167 30.42 -1.39 0.46
N ASP A 168 29.50 -1.48 1.42
CA ASP A 168 29.75 -2.08 2.73
C ASP A 168 29.91 -3.61 2.65
N LEU A 169 29.16 -4.26 1.76
CA LEU A 169 29.32 -5.68 1.46
C LEU A 169 30.67 -5.95 0.78
N GLU A 170 31.10 -5.13 -0.18
CA GLU A 170 32.40 -5.26 -0.83
C GLU A 170 33.57 -5.12 0.16
N LYS A 171 33.49 -4.15 1.09
CA LYS A 171 34.48 -3.99 2.17
C LYS A 171 34.53 -5.23 3.08
N SER A 172 33.37 -5.82 3.37
CA SER A 172 33.25 -7.00 4.22
C SER A 172 33.78 -8.27 3.53
N MET A 173 33.51 -8.42 2.23
CA MET A 173 34.00 -9.54 1.40
C MET A 173 35.53 -9.55 1.24
N LYS A 174 36.18 -8.38 1.28
CA LYS A 174 37.65 -8.31 1.28
C LYS A 174 38.27 -8.88 2.56
N ARG A 175 37.53 -8.90 3.67
CA ARG A 175 37.99 -9.34 5.00
C ARG A 175 37.55 -10.77 5.34
N SER A 176 36.46 -11.24 4.75
CA SER A 176 35.86 -12.55 5.03
C SER A 176 35.46 -13.25 3.73
N ASN A 177 35.76 -14.55 3.61
CA ASN A 177 35.36 -15.36 2.45
C ASN A 177 34.03 -16.10 2.70
N ASP A 178 33.08 -15.43 3.35
CA ASP A 178 31.75 -15.98 3.59
C ASP A 178 30.95 -16.09 2.28
N LYS A 179 30.27 -17.22 2.10
CA LYS A 179 29.38 -17.45 0.95
C LYS A 179 28.13 -16.61 1.03
N GLN A 180 27.65 -16.29 2.24
CA GLN A 180 26.42 -15.51 2.42
C GLN A 180 26.60 -14.08 1.89
N LEU A 181 27.74 -13.44 2.16
CA LEU A 181 28.06 -12.10 1.67
C LEU A 181 28.07 -12.02 0.13
N LYS A 182 28.52 -13.10 -0.55
CA LYS A 182 28.50 -13.17 -2.02
C LYS A 182 27.08 -13.24 -2.57
N ILE A 183 26.19 -13.98 -1.92
CA ILE A 183 24.78 -14.10 -2.31
C ILE A 183 24.08 -12.73 -2.14
N GLU A 184 24.29 -12.08 -1.00
CA GLU A 184 23.73 -10.74 -0.76
C GLU A 184 24.26 -9.71 -1.75
N HIS A 185 25.54 -9.75 -2.09
CA HIS A 185 26.15 -8.86 -3.08
C HIS A 185 25.52 -9.03 -4.47
N GLU A 186 25.43 -10.28 -4.97
CA GLU A 186 24.80 -10.56 -6.27
C GLU A 186 23.33 -10.12 -6.31
N LEU A 187 22.62 -10.27 -5.19
CA LEU A 187 21.24 -9.78 -5.08
C LEU A 187 21.18 -8.25 -5.11
N CYS A 188 22.10 -7.55 -4.43
CA CYS A 188 22.17 -6.08 -4.45
C CYS A 188 22.39 -5.54 -5.88
N GLU A 189 23.28 -6.15 -6.65
CA GLU A 189 23.52 -5.76 -8.06
C GLU A 189 22.25 -5.94 -8.91
N LYS A 190 21.55 -7.08 -8.75
CA LYS A 190 20.27 -7.32 -9.44
C LYS A 190 19.19 -6.32 -9.04
N LEU A 191 19.13 -5.94 -7.77
CA LEU A 191 18.17 -4.95 -7.27
C LEU A 191 18.42 -3.56 -7.85
N ILE A 192 19.68 -3.13 -7.88
CA ILE A 192 20.05 -1.86 -8.48
C ILE A 192 19.66 -1.84 -9.96
N ALA A 193 19.98 -2.90 -10.72
CA ALA A 193 19.60 -3.00 -12.13
C ALA A 193 18.07 -2.99 -12.34
N HIS A 194 17.31 -3.66 -11.47
CA HIS A 194 15.84 -3.65 -11.52
C HIS A 194 15.27 -2.25 -11.26
N LEU A 195 15.78 -1.55 -10.25
CA LEU A 195 15.37 -0.19 -9.91
C LEU A 195 15.75 0.83 -11.00
N GLU A 196 16.95 0.71 -11.57
CA GLU A 196 17.44 1.56 -12.67
C GLU A 196 16.65 1.33 -13.97
N SER A 197 16.02 0.16 -14.13
CA SER A 197 15.06 -0.10 -15.23
C SER A 197 13.70 0.60 -15.06
N GLY A 198 13.51 1.36 -13.98
CA GLY A 198 12.28 2.09 -13.67
C GLY A 198 11.19 1.24 -13.01
N LYS A 199 11.51 0.04 -12.55
CA LYS A 199 10.56 -0.89 -11.93
C LYS A 199 10.70 -0.91 -10.41
N ASP A 200 9.55 -0.95 -9.73
CA ASP A 200 9.52 -1.07 -8.28
C ASP A 200 9.84 -2.50 -7.84
N VAL A 201 10.50 -2.65 -6.68
CA VAL A 201 10.95 -3.97 -6.16
C VAL A 201 9.79 -4.93 -5.97
N ARG A 202 8.61 -4.45 -5.56
CA ARG A 202 7.41 -5.28 -5.34
C ARG A 202 6.94 -6.07 -6.58
N PHE A 203 7.30 -5.62 -7.78
CA PHE A 203 6.90 -6.24 -9.05
C PHE A 203 8.00 -7.13 -9.65
N GLY A 204 9.14 -7.27 -8.95
CA GLY A 204 10.19 -8.19 -9.36
C GLY A 204 9.82 -9.65 -9.09
N ASP A 205 10.32 -10.55 -9.93
CA ASP A 205 10.21 -11.99 -9.71
C ASP A 205 11.41 -12.47 -8.89
N TRP A 206 11.23 -12.55 -7.58
CA TRP A 206 12.29 -12.88 -6.61
C TRP A 206 12.17 -14.32 -6.14
N LYS A 207 13.32 -14.98 -5.91
CA LYS A 207 13.33 -16.32 -5.32
C LYS A 207 13.00 -16.23 -3.82
N ILE A 208 12.56 -17.35 -3.23
CA ILE A 208 12.23 -17.45 -1.80
C ILE A 208 13.39 -16.96 -0.92
N ALA A 209 14.62 -17.42 -1.20
CA ALA A 209 15.82 -17.00 -0.48
C ALA A 209 16.15 -15.51 -0.66
N ASP A 210 15.84 -14.94 -1.83
CA ASP A 210 16.07 -13.51 -2.11
C ASP A 210 15.08 -12.67 -1.30
N ILE A 211 13.83 -13.11 -1.16
CA ILE A 211 12.77 -12.41 -0.41
C ILE A 211 13.13 -12.28 1.07
N GLU A 212 13.73 -13.31 1.68
CA GLU A 212 14.19 -13.25 3.07
C GLU A 212 15.24 -12.14 3.26
N ILE A 213 16.19 -12.01 2.32
CA ILE A 213 17.21 -10.96 2.35
C ILE A 213 16.56 -9.59 2.09
N LEU A 214 15.65 -9.48 1.11
CA LEU A 214 14.92 -8.25 0.80
C LEU A 214 14.15 -7.70 1.99
N ASN A 215 13.53 -8.58 2.77
CA ASN A 215 12.78 -8.22 3.97
C ASN A 215 13.68 -7.61 5.06
N THR A 216 15.00 -7.83 5.03
CA THR A 216 15.93 -7.14 5.94
C THR A 216 16.15 -5.67 5.59
N PHE A 217 16.05 -5.31 4.31
CA PHE A 217 16.34 -3.97 3.81
C PHE A 217 15.18 -2.98 3.98
N GLN A 218 13.95 -3.49 4.02
CA GLN A 218 12.72 -2.69 4.18
C GLN A 218 12.66 -1.52 3.16
N LEU A 219 12.93 -1.85 1.89
CA LEU A 219 12.94 -0.90 0.77
C LEU A 219 11.59 -0.19 0.60
N LEU A 220 11.62 1.06 0.16
CA LEU A 220 10.42 1.89 0.01
C LEU A 220 9.51 1.34 -1.09
N THR A 221 10.09 0.96 -2.22
CA THR A 221 9.40 0.43 -3.41
C THR A 221 8.91 -1.01 -3.24
N ALA A 222 9.29 -1.70 -2.15
CA ALA A 222 8.77 -3.02 -1.80
C ALA A 222 7.41 -2.96 -1.06
N LYS A 223 7.08 -1.84 -0.41
CA LYS A 223 5.87 -1.68 0.42
C LYS A 223 4.60 -1.64 -0.43
N PRO A 224 3.53 -2.41 -0.17
CA PRO A 224 2.29 -2.33 -0.94
C PRO A 224 1.69 -0.89 -0.95
N VAL A 225 1.10 -0.49 -2.08
CA VAL A 225 0.51 0.85 -2.28
C VAL A 225 -0.96 0.70 -2.65
N VAL A 226 -1.78 1.55 -2.07
CA VAL A 226 -3.20 1.73 -2.35
C VAL A 226 -3.43 3.15 -2.83
N TYR A 227 -3.94 3.32 -4.05
CA TYR A 227 -4.18 4.64 -4.63
C TYR A 227 -5.54 5.20 -4.21
N LEU A 228 -5.53 6.36 -3.57
CA LEU A 228 -6.70 7.12 -3.15
C LEU A 228 -6.90 8.29 -4.12
N VAL A 229 -7.80 8.13 -5.08
CA VAL A 229 -8.07 9.18 -6.08
C VAL A 229 -9.08 10.18 -5.51
N ASN A 230 -8.59 11.30 -4.99
CA ASN A 230 -9.42 12.35 -4.43
C ASN A 230 -10.09 13.17 -5.55
N MET A 231 -11.42 13.24 -5.56
CA MET A 231 -12.20 13.92 -6.60
C MET A 231 -13.37 14.69 -5.99
N SER A 232 -14.02 15.54 -6.78
CA SER A 232 -15.18 16.30 -6.31
C SER A 232 -16.35 15.36 -5.96
N GLU A 233 -17.21 15.77 -5.03
CA GLU A 233 -18.41 15.00 -4.66
C GLU A 233 -19.29 14.70 -5.88
N LYS A 234 -19.42 15.67 -6.80
CA LYS A 234 -20.20 15.52 -8.04
C LYS A 234 -19.64 14.42 -8.94
N ASP A 235 -18.32 14.38 -9.12
CA ASP A 235 -17.66 13.35 -9.96
C ASP A 235 -17.74 11.98 -9.31
N TYR A 236 -17.57 11.94 -7.98
CA TYR A 236 -17.69 10.72 -7.19
C TYR A 236 -19.09 10.10 -7.31
N GLN A 237 -20.16 10.88 -7.08
CA GLN A 237 -21.54 10.40 -7.20
C GLN A 237 -21.89 9.95 -8.63
N ARG A 238 -21.38 10.65 -9.64
CA ARG A 238 -21.59 10.30 -11.05
C ARG A 238 -20.73 9.14 -11.53
N LYS A 239 -19.80 8.65 -10.70
CA LYS A 239 -18.81 7.60 -11.03
C LYS A 239 -18.03 7.91 -12.33
N LYS A 240 -17.78 9.18 -12.60
CA LYS A 240 -17.11 9.66 -13.81
C LYS A 240 -16.19 10.82 -13.47
N ASN A 241 -14.92 10.70 -13.85
CA ASN A 241 -13.93 11.75 -13.67
C ASN A 241 -12.98 11.78 -14.88
N LYS A 242 -12.51 12.97 -15.25
CA LYS A 242 -11.66 13.17 -16.44
C LYS A 242 -10.26 12.56 -16.33
N PHE A 243 -9.74 12.42 -15.11
CA PHE A 243 -8.39 11.93 -14.86
C PHE A 243 -8.37 10.41 -14.61
N LEU A 244 -9.47 9.84 -14.12
CA LEU A 244 -9.54 8.43 -13.74
C LEU A 244 -9.15 7.45 -14.87
N PRO A 245 -9.58 7.62 -16.13
CA PRO A 245 -9.12 6.75 -17.23
C PRO A 245 -7.61 6.81 -17.47
N LYS A 246 -7.00 8.00 -17.31
CA LYS A 246 -5.54 8.17 -17.48
C LYS A 246 -4.78 7.50 -16.35
N ILE A 247 -5.23 7.66 -15.11
CA ILE A 247 -4.66 7.01 -13.93
C ILE A 247 -4.74 5.49 -14.06
N HIS A 248 -5.90 4.97 -14.47
CA HIS A 248 -6.09 3.54 -14.69
C HIS A 248 -5.20 3.00 -15.81
N ALA A 249 -5.12 3.70 -16.95
CA ALA A 249 -4.26 3.31 -18.05
C ALA A 249 -2.78 3.29 -17.65
N TRP A 250 -2.32 4.29 -16.90
CA TRP A 250 -0.97 4.33 -16.35
C TRP A 250 -0.70 3.15 -15.41
N TYR A 251 -1.62 2.89 -14.47
CA TYR A 251 -1.48 1.77 -13.52
C TYR A 251 -1.43 0.42 -14.23
N CYS A 252 -2.25 0.22 -15.28
CA CYS A 252 -2.14 -0.97 -16.10
C CYS A 252 -0.76 -1.01 -16.76
N PHE A 253 -0.36 0.02 -17.50
CA PHE A 253 0.90 0.02 -18.25
C PHE A 253 2.14 -0.21 -17.36
N SER A 254 2.24 0.48 -16.22
CA SER A 254 3.37 0.36 -15.30
C SER A 254 3.48 -1.02 -14.65
N ASN A 255 2.36 -1.71 -14.44
CA ASN A 255 2.31 -3.02 -13.79
C ASN A 255 2.22 -4.20 -14.78
N THR A 256 2.01 -3.97 -16.09
CA THR A 256 1.87 -5.04 -17.10
C THR A 256 3.23 -5.56 -17.59
N THR A 257 4.18 -5.80 -16.68
CA THR A 257 5.31 -6.71 -16.99
C THR A 257 5.09 -8.13 -16.48
N LEU A 258 3.87 -8.50 -16.07
CA LEU A 258 3.46 -9.87 -15.80
C LEU A 258 2.07 -10.16 -16.39
N HIS A 259 2.04 -11.05 -17.38
CA HIS A 259 0.88 -11.67 -18.04
C HIS A 259 -0.19 -10.76 -18.67
N VAL A 260 -0.07 -10.59 -19.99
CA VAL A 260 -1.22 -10.44 -20.87
C VAL A 260 -2.07 -11.71 -20.78
N GLN A 261 -3.09 -11.70 -19.94
CA GLN A 261 -4.33 -12.43 -20.20
C GLN A 261 -5.43 -11.39 -20.37
N SER A 262 -5.97 -11.32 -21.58
CA SER A 262 -7.12 -10.50 -21.95
C SER A 262 -8.28 -10.78 -21.00
N LEU A 263 -8.50 -9.91 -20.02
CA LEU A 263 -9.75 -9.85 -19.29
C LEU A 263 -10.65 -8.86 -20.02
N SER A 264 -11.61 -9.39 -20.76
CA SER A 264 -12.66 -8.64 -21.41
C SER A 264 -13.33 -7.69 -20.42
N LEU A 265 -13.55 -6.45 -20.87
CA LEU A 265 -14.40 -5.44 -20.24
C LEU A 265 -15.71 -6.09 -19.78
N MET A 266 -15.93 -6.20 -18.47
CA MET A 266 -17.25 -6.53 -17.94
C MET A 266 -18.15 -5.29 -18.03
N PRO A 267 -19.40 -5.42 -18.51
CA PRO A 267 -20.30 -4.31 -18.68
C PRO A 267 -20.78 -3.76 -17.33
N MET A 268 -20.86 -2.42 -17.26
CA MET A 268 -21.43 -1.65 -16.15
C MET A 268 -22.95 -1.73 -16.23
N GLU A 269 -23.60 -2.46 -15.33
CA GLU A 269 -25.06 -2.43 -15.18
C GLU A 269 -25.50 -1.85 -13.82
N ASP A 270 -26.46 -0.93 -13.99
CA ASP A 270 -27.38 -0.23 -13.10
C ASP A 270 -27.53 -0.66 -11.64
N TYR A 271 -27.30 0.31 -10.73
CA TYR A 271 -28.03 0.37 -9.46
C TYR A 271 -28.40 1.82 -9.12
N SER A 272 -29.70 2.05 -9.11
CA SER A 272 -30.41 3.29 -8.82
C SER A 272 -30.78 3.34 -7.33
N HIS A 273 -30.13 4.20 -6.53
CA HIS A 273 -30.76 4.89 -5.38
C HIS A 273 -29.87 6.07 -4.92
N PRO A 274 -30.48 7.23 -4.55
CA PRO A 274 -29.75 8.47 -4.33
C PRO A 274 -29.32 8.63 -2.87
N LEU A 275 -28.23 9.39 -2.67
CA LEU A 275 -27.67 9.87 -1.40
C LEU A 275 -26.80 8.84 -0.64
N ILE A 276 -25.49 9.03 -0.71
CA ILE A 276 -24.55 9.31 0.41
C ILE A 276 -23.10 9.10 -0.09
N LEU A 277 -22.25 10.04 0.34
CA LEU A 277 -20.82 10.24 0.14
C LEU A 277 -19.96 9.01 0.53
N TYR A 278 -19.17 8.40 -0.38
CA TYR A 278 -18.33 7.23 -0.02
C TYR A 278 -17.03 7.03 -0.82
N CYS A 279 -15.92 7.67 -0.43
CA CYS A 279 -14.55 7.39 -0.93
C CYS A 279 -14.32 5.92 -1.39
N TYR A 280 -14.21 5.65 -2.69
CA TYR A 280 -14.00 4.29 -3.22
C TYR A 280 -12.51 4.03 -3.35
N VAL A 281 -12.00 3.12 -2.53
CA VAL A 281 -10.70 2.48 -2.69
C VAL A 281 -10.89 1.30 -3.65
N SER A 282 -10.67 1.52 -4.95
CA SER A 282 -10.60 0.41 -5.90
C SER A 282 -9.28 -0.33 -5.70
N LEU A 283 -9.27 -1.39 -4.88
CA LEU A 283 -8.25 -2.44 -4.97
C LEU A 283 -8.71 -3.50 -5.97
N ILE A 284 -7.86 -3.76 -6.94
CA ILE A 284 -7.92 -4.89 -7.86
C ILE A 284 -7.66 -6.17 -7.06
N PHE A 285 -8.70 -6.79 -6.51
CA PHE A 285 -8.70 -8.21 -6.11
C PHE A 285 -10.14 -8.76 -6.26
N LYS A 286 -10.29 -9.80 -7.09
CA LYS A 286 -11.56 -10.50 -7.36
C LYS A 286 -12.12 -11.12 -6.07
N MET A 287 -13.39 -10.86 -5.70
CA MET A 287 -14.44 -11.89 -5.43
C MET A 287 -15.71 -11.40 -4.68
N ASN A 288 -16.86 -11.83 -5.27
CA ASN A 288 -18.21 -12.19 -4.78
C ASN A 288 -18.95 -11.39 -3.68
N HIS A 289 -20.13 -10.89 -4.08
CA HIS A 289 -21.18 -10.26 -3.26
C HIS A 289 -21.95 -11.25 -2.37
N VAL A 290 -22.29 -10.80 -1.15
CA VAL A 290 -23.46 -11.26 -0.39
C VAL A 290 -24.18 -10.02 0.15
N SER A 291 -25.51 -10.01 0.08
CA SER A 291 -26.38 -8.92 0.53
C SER A 291 -27.15 -9.35 1.78
N ILE A 292 -27.10 -8.57 2.85
CA ILE A 292 -27.93 -8.78 4.05
C ILE A 292 -28.64 -7.46 4.41
N ASN A 293 -29.96 -7.52 4.51
CA ASN A 293 -30.85 -6.41 4.85
C ASN A 293 -30.88 -6.14 6.36
N TRP A 294 -30.68 -4.88 6.76
CA TRP A 294 -30.86 -4.40 8.13
C TRP A 294 -32.18 -3.61 8.28
N PRO A 295 -32.79 -3.54 9.49
CA PRO A 295 -34.16 -3.05 9.69
C PRO A 295 -34.40 -1.56 9.39
N ASN A 296 -33.36 -0.78 9.07
CA ASN A 296 -33.43 0.65 8.75
C ASN A 296 -32.78 1.02 7.40
N GLY A 297 -32.71 0.07 6.45
CA GLY A 297 -32.53 0.40 5.03
C GLY A 297 -31.12 0.82 4.58
N VAL A 298 -30.08 0.62 5.40
CA VAL A 298 -28.68 0.85 5.00
C VAL A 298 -28.10 -0.46 4.47
N LEU A 299 -27.84 -0.52 3.15
CA LEU A 299 -27.13 -1.63 2.51
C LEU A 299 -25.67 -1.19 2.29
N CYS A 300 -24.73 -1.77 3.03
CA CYS A 300 -23.30 -1.61 2.78
C CYS A 300 -22.77 -2.98 2.30
N SER A 301 -21.91 -2.98 1.28
CA SER A 301 -21.24 -4.20 0.81
C SER A 301 -19.76 -4.02 1.08
N PHE A 302 -19.20 -4.74 2.05
CA PHE A 302 -17.78 -4.67 2.37
C PHE A 302 -16.99 -5.82 1.72
N LEU A 303 -15.79 -5.46 1.25
CA LEU A 303 -14.81 -6.33 0.61
C LEU A 303 -14.32 -7.43 1.57
N ARG A 304 -14.22 -8.66 1.03
CA ARG A 304 -13.63 -9.80 1.71
C ARG A 304 -12.11 -9.58 1.88
N PHE A 305 -11.67 -9.19 3.07
CA PHE A 305 -10.29 -9.44 3.50
C PHE A 305 -10.12 -10.96 3.66
N ASN A 306 -9.51 -11.61 2.67
CA ASN A 306 -8.85 -12.88 2.97
C ASN A 306 -7.69 -12.52 3.89
N ALA A 307 -7.88 -12.76 5.18
CA ALA A 307 -6.83 -12.88 6.15
C ALA A 307 -5.86 -13.97 5.65
N PHE A 308 -4.80 -13.55 4.96
CA PHE A 308 -3.53 -14.25 4.97
C PHE A 308 -2.69 -13.61 6.10
N PHE A 309 -3.22 -13.73 7.31
CA PHE A 309 -2.48 -13.60 8.57
C PHE A 309 -2.71 -14.93 9.30
N CYS A 310 -1.92 -15.92 8.91
CA CYS A 310 -1.54 -17.08 9.71
C CYS A 310 -0.06 -17.31 9.45
#